data_AF-A0A8S9IV20-F1
#
_entry.id   AF-A0A8S9IV20-F1
#
_cell.length_a   1.000
_cell.length_b   1.000
_cell.length_c   1.000
_cell.angle_alpha   90.00
_cell.angle_beta   90.00
_cell.angle_gamma   90.00
#
_symmetry.space_group_name_H-M   'P 1'
#
loop_
_entity.id
_entity.type
_entity.pdbx_description
1 polymer ?
#
loop_
_entity_poly.entity_id
_entity_poly.type
_entity_poly.pdbx_seq_one_letter_code
_entity_poly.pdbx_strand_id
1 'polypeptide(L)'
;MHRLVAVNPSSEKLIYAQNLMQSAMNLLESEFHRVLKENKQYLHPESVSLRSCRSSRRFSTSDSDAMDDLKMIADCMISTGYAKECVNVYKTVRRSIVDETLHNLSVERLTLHQIQKMDWEILEPKIKSWLQAAKLAVRKLFFGERILADHVFSSSTNIVEASFTDITQEGALALFAFPEHAAKIKKLSPEKMFRFLDMYESLANLFVEIESIFYFDSAAAVRSQVINSLAKLGDAVRFMMNDFETAIQKEASKTLIVGGGVHPLTRYVMNYLSFLADYDESISVIFENWQLTVPSPLPEDLYSSPVSKRIAWVILLTLCKIDGKAQPYKDVALSYLFLANNLQYVVVKVRSSNLRLLLGDDWVVKHEAKVNQYAFFFFFS
;
A
#
# COMPACT_ATOMS: atom_id res chain seq x y z
N MET A 1 35.70 -12.41 40.11
CA MET A 1 36.63 -13.36 39.45
C MET A 1 37.96 -12.74 39.02
N HIS A 2 38.00 -11.54 38.42
CA HIS A 2 39.24 -10.95 37.88
C HIS A 2 40.46 -10.89 38.84
N ARG A 3 40.24 -10.65 40.14
CA ARG A 3 41.32 -10.66 41.15
C ARG A 3 41.89 -12.06 41.45
N LEU A 4 41.11 -13.12 41.33
CA LEU A 4 41.56 -14.51 41.59
C LEU A 4 42.27 -15.10 40.37
N VAL A 5 41.81 -14.76 39.16
CA VAL A 5 42.45 -15.15 37.88
C VAL A 5 43.88 -14.59 37.79
N ALA A 6 44.11 -13.37 38.29
CA ALA A 6 45.43 -12.74 38.32
C ALA A 6 46.41 -13.35 39.35
N VAL A 7 45.91 -14.07 40.35
CA VAL A 7 46.70 -14.56 41.49
C VAL A 7 46.94 -16.07 41.43
N ASN A 8 45.97 -16.86 40.96
CA ASN A 8 46.14 -18.30 40.74
C ASN A 8 45.18 -18.81 39.63
N PRO A 9 45.61 -18.79 38.36
CA PRO A 9 44.76 -19.14 37.22
C PRO A 9 44.39 -20.65 37.15
N SER A 10 45.09 -21.52 37.88
CA SER A 10 44.87 -22.98 37.88
C SER A 10 44.11 -23.48 39.12
N SER A 11 43.49 -22.58 39.90
CA SER A 11 42.76 -22.98 41.11
C SER A 11 41.50 -23.79 40.78
N GLU A 12 41.34 -24.96 41.40
CA GLU A 12 40.12 -25.78 41.28
C GLU A 12 38.84 -25.02 41.65
N LYS A 13 38.92 -24.08 42.60
CA LYS A 13 37.80 -23.21 42.99
C LYS A 13 37.38 -22.25 41.88
N LEU A 14 38.33 -21.79 41.05
CA LEU A 14 38.05 -20.96 39.89
C LEU A 14 37.33 -21.76 38.81
N ILE A 15 37.80 -22.97 38.53
CA ILE A 15 37.16 -23.90 37.58
C ILE A 15 35.73 -24.23 38.03
N TYR A 16 35.53 -24.52 39.31
CA TYR A 16 34.19 -24.78 39.87
C TYR A 16 33.26 -23.56 39.73
N ALA A 17 33.74 -22.35 40.03
CA ALA A 17 32.96 -21.12 39.86
C ALA A 17 32.60 -20.84 38.40
N GLN A 18 33.51 -21.11 37.46
CA GLN A 18 33.24 -21.00 36.02
C GLN A 18 32.17 -21.99 35.57
N ASN A 19 32.25 -23.25 36.03
CA ASN A 19 31.24 -24.27 35.72
C ASN A 19 29.85 -23.89 36.27
N LEU A 20 29.79 -23.39 37.52
CA LEU A 20 28.54 -22.90 38.10
C LEU A 20 27.95 -21.72 37.31
N MET A 21 28.79 -20.78 36.88
CA MET A 21 28.36 -19.65 36.05
C MET A 21 27.78 -20.14 34.72
N GLN A 22 28.45 -21.07 34.05
CA GLN A 22 27.96 -21.64 32.79
C GLN A 22 26.61 -22.36 32.99
N SER A 23 26.47 -23.15 34.06
CA SER A 23 25.18 -23.82 34.38
C SER A 23 24.07 -22.81 34.66
N ALA A 24 24.35 -21.73 35.39
CA ALA A 24 23.39 -20.68 35.66
C ALA A 24 22.96 -19.95 34.37
N MET A 25 23.90 -19.67 33.46
CA MET A 25 23.57 -19.04 32.18
C MET A 25 22.74 -19.95 31.27
N ASN A 26 23.02 -21.25 31.24
CA ASN A 26 22.19 -22.21 30.49
C ASN A 26 20.75 -22.30 31.04
N LEU A 27 20.58 -22.15 32.37
CA LEU A 27 19.27 -22.08 32.99
C LEU A 27 18.55 -20.79 32.61
N LEU A 28 19.22 -19.64 32.66
CA LEU A 28 18.64 -18.36 32.21
C LEU A 28 18.26 -18.39 30.74
N GLU A 29 19.08 -19.00 29.87
CA GLU A 29 18.75 -19.20 28.46
C GLU A 29 17.46 -20.02 28.28
N SER A 30 17.33 -21.10 29.05
CA SER A 30 16.14 -21.97 29.04
C SER A 30 14.90 -21.24 29.54
N GLU A 31 15.02 -20.46 30.61
CA GLU A 31 13.93 -19.63 31.14
C GLU A 31 13.54 -18.52 30.17
N PHE A 32 14.51 -17.86 29.54
CA PHE A 32 14.26 -16.84 28.52
C PHE A 32 13.46 -17.42 27.35
N HIS A 33 13.87 -18.59 26.86
CA HIS A 33 13.11 -19.32 25.84
C HIS A 33 11.69 -19.69 26.32
N ARG A 34 11.55 -20.18 27.56
CA ARG A 34 10.25 -20.54 28.15
C ARG A 34 9.31 -19.34 28.21
N VAL A 35 9.77 -18.20 28.74
CA VAL A 35 8.98 -16.96 28.87
C VAL A 35 8.53 -16.46 27.48
N LEU A 36 9.43 -16.47 26.48
CA LEU A 36 9.09 -16.09 25.11
C LEU A 36 8.03 -17.00 24.48
N LYS A 37 8.07 -18.31 24.78
CA LYS A 37 7.18 -19.32 24.18
C LYS A 37 5.82 -19.41 24.87
N GLU A 38 5.78 -19.33 26.19
CA GLU A 38 4.54 -19.44 26.98
C GLU A 38 3.68 -18.18 26.89
N ASN A 39 4.30 -17.01 26.70
CA ASN A 39 3.60 -15.74 26.58
C ASN A 39 3.32 -15.32 25.13
N LYS A 40 3.32 -16.25 24.17
CA LYS A 40 3.10 -15.98 22.74
C LYS A 40 1.87 -15.12 22.43
N GLN A 41 0.76 -15.34 23.14
CA GLN A 41 -0.49 -14.59 22.93
C GLN A 41 -0.41 -13.13 23.45
N TYR A 42 0.38 -12.90 24.50
CA TYR A 42 0.55 -11.60 25.16
C TYR A 42 1.69 -10.77 24.55
N LEU A 43 2.72 -11.46 24.05
CA LEU A 43 3.83 -10.91 23.27
C LEU A 43 3.52 -10.91 21.76
N HIS A 44 2.28 -11.24 21.38
CA HIS A 44 1.85 -11.08 20.00
C HIS A 44 1.94 -9.58 19.70
N PRO A 45 2.59 -9.17 18.61
CA PRO A 45 2.82 -7.75 18.37
C PRO A 45 1.55 -6.89 18.31
N GLU A 46 0.40 -7.49 17.98
CA GLU A 46 -0.92 -6.86 18.07
C GLU A 46 -1.28 -6.42 19.49
N SER A 47 -1.02 -7.27 20.49
CA SER A 47 -1.23 -6.97 21.91
C SER A 47 -0.26 -5.88 22.38
N VAL A 48 0.99 -5.94 21.93
CA VAL A 48 2.03 -4.94 22.27
C VAL A 48 1.72 -3.57 21.66
N SER A 49 1.29 -3.52 20.40
CA SER A 49 0.86 -2.29 19.71
C SER A 49 -0.32 -1.62 20.43
N LEU A 50 -1.35 -2.40 20.78
CA LEU A 50 -2.52 -1.91 21.52
C LEU A 50 -2.18 -1.35 22.91
N ARG A 51 -1.16 -1.92 23.59
CA ARG A 51 -0.66 -1.44 24.89
C ARG A 51 0.02 -0.07 24.76
N SER A 52 0.83 0.14 23.71
CA SER A 52 1.50 1.42 23.44
C SER A 52 0.51 2.56 23.14
N CYS A 53 -0.57 2.27 22.40
CA CYS A 53 -1.62 3.27 22.11
C CYS A 53 -2.51 3.61 23.31
N ARG A 54 -2.59 2.76 24.34
CA ARG A 54 -3.42 2.95 25.53
C ARG A 54 -2.57 3.13 26.77
N SER A 55 -1.94 4.29 26.91
CA SER A 55 -1.61 4.78 28.25
C SER A 55 -2.90 4.92 29.05
N SER A 56 -3.07 4.13 30.10
CA SER A 56 -4.19 4.16 31.06
C SER A 56 -5.44 3.32 30.69
N ARG A 57 -5.38 2.01 30.93
CA ARG A 57 -6.43 1.25 31.65
C ARG A 57 -5.93 -0.14 32.03
N ARG A 58 -6.02 -0.44 33.33
CA ARG A 58 -5.66 -1.66 34.07
C ARG A 58 -5.65 -2.94 33.20
N PHE A 59 -4.46 -3.43 32.90
CA PHE A 59 -4.23 -4.81 32.45
C PHE A 59 -3.89 -5.70 33.65
N SER A 60 -4.11 -7.00 33.54
CA SER A 60 -3.76 -8.00 34.55
C SER A 60 -2.30 -7.88 34.97
N THR A 61 -2.03 -7.99 36.26
CA THR A 61 -0.68 -7.89 36.85
C THR A 61 0.32 -8.84 36.22
N SER A 62 -0.12 -9.99 35.69
CA SER A 62 0.72 -11.03 35.06
C SER A 62 1.43 -10.61 33.75
N ASP A 63 0.96 -9.57 33.07
CA ASP A 63 1.34 -9.29 31.67
C ASP A 63 2.48 -8.27 31.53
N SER A 64 2.63 -7.38 32.52
CA SER A 64 3.80 -6.48 32.67
C SER A 64 5.01 -7.29 33.11
N ASP A 65 4.77 -8.26 33.99
CA ASP A 65 5.79 -9.12 34.58
C ASP A 65 6.59 -9.86 33.50
N ALA A 66 5.96 -10.38 32.43
CA ALA A 66 6.69 -11.14 31.41
C ALA A 66 7.69 -10.30 30.57
N MET A 67 7.35 -9.05 30.20
CA MET A 67 8.28 -8.19 29.45
C MET A 67 9.43 -7.72 30.33
N ASP A 68 9.14 -7.42 31.59
CA ASP A 68 10.13 -7.04 32.58
C ASP A 68 11.04 -8.23 32.96
N ASP A 69 10.51 -9.43 33.08
CA ASP A 69 11.27 -10.68 33.26
C ASP A 69 12.22 -10.91 32.08
N LEU A 70 11.74 -10.77 30.84
CA LEU A 70 12.59 -10.89 29.65
C LEU A 70 13.73 -9.88 29.67
N LYS A 71 13.44 -8.62 30.03
CA LYS A 71 14.46 -7.59 30.17
C LYS A 71 15.47 -7.93 31.27
N MET A 72 15.01 -8.33 32.45
CA MET A 72 15.88 -8.68 33.58
C MET A 72 16.81 -9.86 33.23
N ILE A 73 16.30 -10.87 32.54
CA ILE A 73 17.10 -12.00 32.07
C ILE A 73 18.10 -11.54 30.99
N ALA A 74 17.65 -10.76 30.00
CA ALA A 74 18.50 -10.25 28.94
C ALA A 74 19.64 -9.36 29.47
N ASP A 75 19.33 -8.40 30.34
CA ASP A 75 20.33 -7.53 30.96
C ASP A 75 21.36 -8.34 31.77
N CYS A 76 20.91 -9.36 32.51
CA CYS A 76 21.79 -10.27 33.22
C CYS A 76 22.73 -11.00 32.25
N MET A 77 22.19 -11.69 31.24
CA MET A 77 22.98 -12.45 30.25
C MET A 77 23.94 -11.54 29.46
N ILE A 78 23.53 -10.34 29.09
CA ILE A 78 24.37 -9.38 28.35
C ILE A 78 25.52 -8.89 29.25
N SER A 79 25.23 -8.51 30.50
CA SER A 79 26.24 -8.02 31.44
C SER A 79 27.28 -9.08 31.83
N THR A 80 26.93 -10.36 31.76
CA THR A 80 27.83 -11.49 32.04
C THR A 80 28.61 -11.99 30.83
N GLY A 81 28.40 -11.42 29.63
CA GLY A 81 29.11 -11.77 28.40
C GLY A 81 28.42 -12.81 27.52
N TYR A 82 27.18 -13.18 27.82
CA TYR A 82 26.36 -14.16 27.08
C TYR A 82 25.33 -13.48 26.15
N ALA A 83 25.67 -12.30 25.64
CA ALA A 83 24.78 -11.53 24.76
C ALA A 83 24.42 -12.30 23.47
N LYS A 84 25.37 -13.09 22.94
CA LYS A 84 25.17 -13.85 21.69
C LYS A 84 24.12 -14.94 21.86
N GLU A 85 24.20 -15.70 22.94
CA GLU A 85 23.28 -16.78 23.30
C GLU A 85 21.87 -16.21 23.54
N CYS A 86 21.77 -15.15 24.35
CA CYS A 86 20.51 -14.45 24.62
C CYS A 86 19.82 -13.97 23.32
N VAL A 87 20.56 -13.27 22.47
CA VAL A 87 20.05 -12.72 21.21
C VAL A 87 19.66 -13.84 20.23
N ASN A 88 20.41 -14.93 20.18
CA ASN A 88 20.07 -16.08 19.35
C ASN A 88 18.72 -16.69 19.75
N VAL A 89 18.49 -16.92 21.05
CA VAL A 89 17.21 -17.44 21.54
C VAL A 89 16.06 -16.49 21.21
N TYR A 90 16.25 -15.18 21.46
CA TYR A 90 15.25 -14.17 21.12
C TYR A 90 14.88 -14.24 19.64
N LYS A 91 15.89 -14.16 18.75
CA LYS A 91 15.72 -14.19 17.30
C LYS A 91 15.01 -15.45 16.83
N THR A 92 15.41 -16.62 17.29
CA THR A 92 14.80 -17.90 16.88
C THR A 92 13.32 -17.94 17.22
N VAL A 93 12.93 -17.61 18.45
CA VAL A 93 11.53 -17.68 18.88
C VAL A 93 10.70 -16.58 18.20
N ARG A 94 11.20 -15.34 18.19
CA ARG A 94 10.45 -14.21 17.63
C ARG A 94 10.31 -14.27 16.12
N ARG A 95 11.35 -14.69 15.39
CA ARG A 95 11.25 -14.95 13.94
C ARG A 95 10.17 -15.99 13.64
N SER A 96 10.15 -17.10 14.38
CA SER A 96 9.11 -18.12 14.19
C SER A 96 7.70 -17.56 14.37
N ILE A 97 7.48 -16.67 15.34
CA ILE A 97 6.17 -16.04 15.58
C ILE A 97 5.81 -15.07 14.46
N VAL A 98 6.76 -14.23 14.04
CA VAL A 98 6.57 -13.27 12.95
C VAL A 98 6.23 -13.99 11.65
N ASP A 99 7.01 -15.02 11.29
CA ASP A 99 6.81 -15.81 10.08
C ASP A 99 5.48 -16.58 10.10
N GLU A 100 5.12 -17.20 11.23
CA GLU A 100 3.82 -17.87 11.41
C GLU A 100 2.66 -16.88 11.25
N THR A 101 2.79 -15.68 11.81
CA THR A 101 1.76 -14.63 11.71
C THR A 101 1.61 -14.14 10.28
N LEU A 102 2.73 -13.88 9.57
CA LEU A 102 2.69 -13.49 8.16
C LEU A 102 2.06 -14.57 7.28
N HIS A 103 2.39 -15.83 7.54
CA HIS A 103 1.77 -16.97 6.85
C HIS A 103 0.25 -17.00 7.10
N ASN A 104 -0.20 -16.82 8.34
CA ASN A 104 -1.64 -16.79 8.69
C ASN A 104 -2.37 -15.58 8.07
N LEU A 105 -1.67 -14.47 7.85
CA LEU A 105 -2.18 -13.32 7.10
C LEU A 105 -2.19 -13.53 5.58
N SER A 106 -1.87 -14.74 5.10
CA SER A 106 -1.76 -15.07 3.67
C SER A 106 -0.69 -14.25 2.93
N VAL A 107 0.37 -13.83 3.63
CA VAL A 107 1.53 -13.19 3.01
C VAL A 107 2.41 -14.27 2.40
N GLU A 108 2.10 -14.61 1.15
CA GLU A 108 2.85 -15.60 0.40
C GLU A 108 4.12 -15.01 -0.22
N ARG A 109 5.21 -15.79 -0.19
CA ARG A 109 6.47 -15.45 -0.88
C ARG A 109 6.34 -15.77 -2.37
N LEU A 110 5.65 -14.89 -3.10
CA LEU A 110 5.42 -15.04 -4.53
C LEU A 110 6.52 -14.35 -5.34
N THR A 111 7.15 -15.12 -6.21
CA THR A 111 8.09 -14.60 -7.20
C THR A 111 7.35 -13.82 -8.30
N LEU A 112 8.05 -12.87 -8.93
CA LEU A 112 7.53 -12.13 -10.09
C LEU A 112 6.97 -13.06 -11.17
N HIS A 113 7.69 -14.14 -11.49
CA HIS A 113 7.28 -15.09 -12.53
C HIS A 113 5.98 -15.85 -12.18
N GLN A 114 5.76 -16.18 -10.90
CA GLN A 114 4.51 -16.80 -10.44
C GLN A 114 3.32 -15.84 -10.60
N ILE A 115 3.48 -14.58 -10.19
CA ILE A 115 2.43 -13.56 -10.31
C ILE A 115 2.12 -13.25 -11.78
N GLN A 116 3.14 -13.17 -12.64
CA GLN A 116 2.94 -12.89 -14.07
C GLN A 116 2.18 -13.98 -14.82
N LYS A 117 2.23 -15.23 -14.35
CA LYS A 117 1.49 -16.36 -14.93
C LYS A 117 0.11 -16.57 -14.32
N MET A 118 -0.21 -15.83 -13.25
CA MET A 118 -1.46 -15.99 -12.52
C MET A 118 -2.60 -15.28 -13.25
N ASP A 119 -3.74 -15.97 -13.35
CA ASP A 119 -4.97 -15.39 -13.88
C ASP A 119 -5.54 -14.35 -12.92
N TRP A 120 -6.29 -13.39 -13.47
CA TRP A 120 -6.79 -12.25 -12.69
C TRP A 120 -7.77 -12.68 -11.59
N GLU A 121 -8.56 -13.70 -11.87
CA GLU A 121 -9.54 -14.31 -10.97
C GLU A 121 -8.89 -14.86 -9.69
N ILE A 122 -7.59 -15.18 -9.74
CA ILE A 122 -6.79 -15.63 -8.60
C ILE A 122 -6.01 -14.45 -7.98
N LEU A 123 -5.49 -13.55 -8.82
CA LEU A 123 -4.71 -12.40 -8.37
C LEU A 123 -5.55 -11.37 -7.60
N GLU A 124 -6.78 -11.07 -8.04
CA GLU A 124 -7.63 -10.06 -7.42
C GLU A 124 -7.98 -10.41 -5.95
N PRO A 125 -8.41 -11.65 -5.61
CA PRO A 125 -8.59 -12.05 -4.22
C PRO A 125 -7.30 -11.92 -3.38
N LYS A 126 -6.14 -12.23 -3.97
CA LYS A 126 -4.84 -12.07 -3.28
C LYS A 126 -4.51 -10.60 -3.02
N ILE A 127 -4.80 -9.70 -3.96
CA ILE A 127 -4.67 -8.25 -3.74
C ILE A 127 -5.58 -7.81 -2.58
N LYS A 128 -6.83 -8.26 -2.56
CA LYS A 128 -7.78 -7.94 -1.46
C LYS A 128 -7.29 -8.45 -0.10
N SER A 129 -6.76 -9.67 -0.05
CA SER A 129 -6.16 -10.25 1.15
C SER A 129 -4.94 -9.44 1.60
N TRP A 130 -4.06 -9.11 0.65
CA TRP A 130 -2.87 -8.30 0.88
C TRP A 130 -3.20 -6.92 1.47
N LEU A 131 -4.26 -6.25 1.01
CA LEU A 131 -4.69 -4.95 1.55
C LEU A 131 -5.03 -5.01 3.05
N GLN A 132 -5.59 -6.12 3.52
CA GLN A 132 -5.87 -6.32 4.94
C GLN A 132 -4.61 -6.73 5.69
N ALA A 133 -3.84 -7.66 5.12
CA ALA A 133 -2.60 -8.16 5.69
C ALA A 133 -1.57 -7.04 5.90
N ALA A 134 -1.41 -6.12 4.95
CA ALA A 134 -0.44 -5.03 5.02
C ALA A 134 -0.70 -4.11 6.22
N LYS A 135 -1.96 -3.72 6.45
CA LYS A 135 -2.35 -2.89 7.59
C LYS A 135 -2.09 -3.58 8.92
N LEU A 136 -2.43 -4.86 9.02
CA LEU A 136 -2.18 -5.66 10.24
C LEU A 136 -0.67 -5.86 10.46
N ALA A 137 0.07 -6.23 9.42
CA ALA A 137 1.50 -6.46 9.51
C ALA A 137 2.26 -5.19 9.95
N VAL A 138 1.95 -4.02 9.39
CA VAL A 138 2.61 -2.76 9.78
C VAL A 138 2.23 -2.34 11.20
N ARG A 139 0.94 -2.14 11.45
CA ARG A 139 0.45 -1.52 12.69
C ARG A 139 0.52 -2.41 13.91
N LYS A 140 0.50 -3.73 13.69
CA LYS A 140 0.49 -4.72 14.78
C LYS A 140 1.79 -5.48 14.77
N LEU A 141 2.09 -6.24 13.71
CA LEU A 141 3.24 -7.16 13.67
C LEU A 141 4.60 -6.47 13.83
N PHE A 142 4.96 -5.59 12.91
CA PHE A 142 6.28 -4.97 12.91
C PHE A 142 6.39 -3.92 14.03
N PHE A 143 5.34 -3.13 14.27
CA PHE A 143 5.35 -2.15 15.36
C PHE A 143 5.46 -2.80 16.74
N GLY A 144 4.74 -3.90 16.99
CA GLY A 144 4.84 -4.58 18.28
C GLY A 144 6.17 -5.31 18.47
N GLU A 145 6.77 -5.87 17.40
CA GLU A 145 8.13 -6.44 17.48
C GLU A 145 9.17 -5.36 17.77
N ARG A 146 9.01 -4.16 17.19
CA ARG A 146 9.86 -3.00 17.47
C ARG A 146 9.83 -2.65 18.96
N ILE A 147 8.64 -2.46 19.53
CA ILE A 147 8.47 -2.14 20.95
C ILE A 147 9.08 -3.22 21.85
N LEU A 148 8.86 -4.51 21.52
CA LEU A 148 9.37 -5.60 22.34
C LEU A 148 10.90 -5.64 22.32
N ALA A 149 11.51 -5.54 21.13
CA ALA A 149 12.97 -5.51 20.99
C ALA A 149 13.57 -4.30 21.74
N ASP A 150 12.97 -3.11 21.61
CA ASP A 150 13.39 -1.89 22.30
C ASP A 150 13.34 -2.06 23.83
N HIS A 151 12.29 -2.72 24.36
CA HIS A 151 12.15 -2.96 25.80
C HIS A 151 13.16 -3.98 26.32
N VAL A 152 13.20 -5.17 25.70
CA VAL A 152 14.03 -6.30 26.14
C VAL A 152 15.51 -5.97 26.06
N PHE A 153 15.95 -5.26 25.01
CA PHE A 153 17.35 -4.91 24.79
C PHE A 153 17.65 -3.43 24.99
N SER A 154 16.88 -2.76 25.86
CA SER A 154 17.06 -1.33 26.17
C SER A 154 18.46 -0.92 26.63
N SER A 155 19.29 -1.87 27.08
CA SER A 155 20.69 -1.67 27.43
C SER A 155 21.64 -1.56 26.22
N SER A 156 21.22 -1.91 25.01
CA SER A 156 22.06 -1.86 23.80
C SER A 156 21.27 -1.66 22.49
N THR A 157 21.30 -0.44 21.95
CA THR A 157 20.67 -0.09 20.67
C THR A 157 21.17 -0.92 19.50
N ASN A 158 22.45 -1.31 19.49
CA ASN A 158 23.00 -2.16 18.42
C ASN A 158 22.36 -3.56 18.42
N ILE A 159 22.05 -4.11 19.60
CA ILE A 159 21.38 -5.40 19.73
C ILE A 159 19.92 -5.29 19.29
N VAL A 160 19.24 -4.21 19.70
CA VAL A 160 17.87 -3.90 19.24
C VAL A 160 17.81 -3.87 17.71
N GLU A 161 18.68 -3.07 17.09
CA GLU A 161 18.74 -2.93 15.63
C GLU A 161 19.00 -4.27 14.94
N ALA A 162 20.07 -4.96 15.32
CA ALA A 162 20.46 -6.22 14.71
C ALA A 162 19.44 -7.34 14.96
N SER A 163 18.66 -7.28 16.03
CA SER A 163 17.62 -8.27 16.33
C SER A 163 16.35 -8.01 15.55
N PHE A 164 15.85 -6.77 15.61
CA PHE A 164 14.65 -6.37 14.89
C PHE A 164 14.79 -6.58 13.39
N THR A 165 15.89 -6.10 12.79
CA THR A 165 16.12 -6.21 11.35
C THR A 165 16.20 -7.68 10.93
N ASP A 166 16.95 -8.51 11.65
CA ASP A 166 17.10 -9.94 11.35
C ASP A 166 15.76 -10.71 11.47
N ILE A 167 14.89 -10.32 12.41
CA ILE A 167 13.58 -10.96 12.60
C ILE A 167 12.59 -10.55 11.50
N THR A 168 12.57 -9.28 11.10
CA THR A 168 11.46 -8.71 10.32
C THR A 168 11.76 -8.51 8.84
N GLN A 169 13.04 -8.35 8.46
CA GLN A 169 13.42 -7.89 7.12
C GLN A 169 12.91 -8.79 6.01
N GLU A 170 13.08 -10.11 6.12
CA GLU A 170 12.66 -11.04 5.06
C GLU A 170 11.14 -11.02 4.84
N GLY A 171 10.37 -11.05 5.94
CA GLY A 171 8.91 -10.97 5.90
C GLY A 171 8.39 -9.63 5.38
N ALA A 172 9.00 -8.52 5.80
CA ALA A 172 8.68 -7.19 5.32
C ALA A 172 8.97 -7.03 3.82
N LEU A 173 10.13 -7.50 3.35
CA LEU A 173 10.47 -7.49 1.93
C LEU A 173 9.49 -8.32 1.10
N ALA A 174 9.11 -9.52 1.56
CA ALA A 174 8.12 -10.34 0.87
C ALA A 174 6.75 -9.64 0.77
N LEU A 175 6.28 -9.04 1.88
CA LEU A 175 5.04 -8.28 1.92
C LEU A 175 5.06 -7.09 0.96
N PHE A 176 6.13 -6.28 0.99
CA PHE A 176 6.20 -5.04 0.21
C PHE A 176 6.65 -5.24 -1.23
N ALA A 177 7.23 -6.39 -1.60
CA ALA A 177 7.53 -6.73 -2.99
C ALA A 177 6.29 -7.18 -3.79
N PHE A 178 5.24 -7.67 -3.11
CA PHE A 178 4.03 -8.14 -3.78
C PHE A 178 3.37 -7.08 -4.69
N PRO A 179 3.16 -5.82 -4.26
CA PRO A 179 2.57 -4.80 -5.13
C PRO A 179 3.44 -4.44 -6.34
N GLU A 180 4.78 -4.41 -6.18
CA GLU A 180 5.70 -4.26 -7.31
C GLU A 180 5.54 -5.40 -8.31
N HIS A 181 5.47 -6.64 -7.85
CA HIS A 181 5.29 -7.79 -8.73
C HIS A 181 3.94 -7.77 -9.43
N ALA A 182 2.86 -7.43 -8.72
CA ALA A 182 1.53 -7.28 -9.28
C ALA A 182 1.50 -6.21 -10.37
N ALA A 183 2.21 -5.08 -10.18
CA ALA A 183 2.27 -4.00 -11.16
C ALA A 183 2.95 -4.39 -12.49
N LYS A 184 3.72 -5.49 -12.50
CA LYS A 184 4.48 -5.97 -13.67
C LYS A 184 3.78 -7.10 -14.45
N ILE A 185 2.47 -7.30 -14.25
CA ILE A 185 1.71 -8.30 -15.04
C ILE A 185 1.54 -7.86 -16.48
N LYS A 186 1.51 -8.81 -17.43
CA LYS A 186 1.48 -8.51 -18.87
C LYS A 186 0.14 -7.99 -19.37
N LYS A 187 -0.96 -8.35 -18.70
CA LYS A 187 -2.34 -8.04 -19.13
C LYS A 187 -3.00 -7.06 -18.16
N LEU A 188 -2.56 -5.81 -18.22
CA LEU A 188 -3.24 -4.69 -17.57
C LEU A 188 -4.40 -4.24 -18.45
N SER A 189 -5.56 -4.00 -17.86
CA SER A 189 -6.71 -3.40 -18.53
C SER A 189 -7.25 -2.27 -17.65
N PRO A 190 -7.94 -1.27 -18.21
CA PRO A 190 -8.45 -0.13 -17.44
C PRO A 190 -9.27 -0.56 -16.22
N GLU A 191 -10.10 -1.60 -16.34
CA GLU A 191 -10.95 -2.10 -15.26
C GLU A 191 -10.16 -2.55 -14.03
N LYS A 192 -8.93 -3.02 -14.22
CA LYS A 192 -8.08 -3.51 -13.13
C LYS A 192 -7.44 -2.36 -12.36
N MET A 193 -7.38 -1.15 -12.92
CA MET A 193 -6.67 0.02 -12.38
C MET A 193 -7.04 0.30 -10.93
N PHE A 194 -8.32 0.19 -10.57
CA PHE A 194 -8.80 0.50 -9.23
C PHE A 194 -8.15 -0.39 -8.15
N ARG A 195 -7.92 -1.68 -8.43
CA ARG A 195 -7.20 -2.56 -7.48
C ARG A 195 -5.73 -2.16 -7.30
N PHE A 196 -5.11 -1.57 -8.31
CA PHE A 196 -3.74 -1.04 -8.19
C PHE A 196 -3.71 0.28 -7.43
N LEU A 197 -4.71 1.14 -7.63
CA LEU A 197 -4.89 2.35 -6.83
C LEU A 197 -5.15 2.02 -5.35
N ASP A 198 -5.98 1.01 -5.05
CA ASP A 198 -6.17 0.54 -3.67
C ASP A 198 -4.85 0.13 -3.00
N MET A 199 -3.98 -0.58 -3.73
CA MET A 199 -2.65 -0.96 -3.22
C MET A 199 -1.75 0.26 -3.03
N TYR A 200 -1.79 1.20 -3.96
CA TYR A 200 -1.00 2.44 -3.90
C TYR A 200 -1.39 3.25 -2.67
N GLU A 201 -2.69 3.50 -2.46
CA GLU A 201 -3.21 4.20 -1.29
C GLU A 201 -2.87 3.50 0.00
N SER A 202 -3.04 2.17 0.05
CA SER A 202 -2.72 1.43 1.26
C SER A 202 -1.23 1.52 1.61
N LEU A 203 -0.32 1.53 0.63
CA LEU A 203 1.12 1.72 0.90
C LEU A 203 1.43 3.17 1.28
N ALA A 204 0.91 4.15 0.54
CA ALA A 204 1.16 5.56 0.78
C ALA A 204 0.70 5.97 2.19
N ASN A 205 -0.48 5.52 2.60
CA ASN A 205 -1.03 5.78 3.94
C ASN A 205 -0.23 5.11 5.07
N LEU A 206 0.44 3.99 4.80
CA LEU A 206 1.28 3.31 5.78
C LEU A 206 2.73 3.81 5.76
N PHE A 207 3.12 4.64 4.79
CA PHE A 207 4.53 4.97 4.55
C PHE A 207 5.21 5.62 5.77
N VAL A 208 4.56 6.60 6.39
CA VAL A 208 5.10 7.29 7.59
C VAL A 208 5.27 6.31 8.76
N GLU A 209 4.29 5.42 8.98
CA GLU A 209 4.38 4.38 10.00
C GLU A 209 5.55 3.42 9.71
N ILE A 210 5.70 3.00 8.45
CA ILE A 210 6.81 2.13 8.00
C ILE A 210 8.16 2.82 8.22
N GLU A 211 8.31 4.09 7.86
CA GLU A 211 9.55 4.84 8.10
C GLU A 211 9.89 4.91 9.58
N SER A 212 8.90 5.14 10.44
CA SER A 212 9.09 5.16 11.89
C SER A 212 9.48 3.78 12.45
N ILE A 213 8.89 2.70 11.92
CA ILE A 213 9.15 1.33 12.37
C ILE A 213 10.51 0.83 11.86
N PHE A 214 10.92 1.21 10.66
CA PHE A 214 12.14 0.76 9.99
C PHE A 214 13.17 1.90 9.85
N TYR A 215 13.30 2.74 10.88
CA TYR A 215 14.12 3.96 10.84
C TYR A 215 15.63 3.67 10.76
N PHE A 216 16.08 2.52 11.24
CA PHE A 216 17.48 2.12 11.19
C PHE A 216 18.00 1.97 9.75
N ASP A 217 19.29 2.22 9.57
CA ASP A 217 19.95 2.09 8.26
C ASP A 217 20.06 0.63 7.81
N SER A 218 20.21 -0.32 8.76
CA SER A 218 20.14 -1.76 8.44
C SER A 218 18.80 -2.17 7.82
N ALA A 219 17.73 -1.41 8.06
CA ALA A 219 16.40 -1.64 7.50
C ALA A 219 16.09 -0.78 6.25
N ALA A 220 17.06 -0.04 5.70
CA ALA A 220 16.86 0.83 4.54
C ALA A 220 16.35 0.09 3.28
N ALA A 221 16.66 -1.22 3.16
CA ALA A 221 16.15 -2.06 2.09
C ALA A 221 14.61 -2.16 2.10
N VAL A 222 13.99 -2.20 3.29
CA VAL A 222 12.53 -2.26 3.44
C VAL A 222 11.89 -0.94 2.98
N ARG A 223 12.43 0.20 3.42
CA ARG A 223 11.97 1.53 3.01
C ARG A 223 12.09 1.71 1.49
N SER A 224 13.25 1.35 0.93
CA SER A 224 13.49 1.37 -0.52
C SER A 224 12.50 0.48 -1.29
N GLN A 225 12.17 -0.70 -0.77
CA GLN A 225 11.20 -1.60 -1.39
C GLN A 225 9.81 -0.98 -1.48
N VAL A 226 9.36 -0.26 -0.45
CA VAL A 226 8.04 0.42 -0.47
C VAL A 226 8.01 1.53 -1.51
N ILE A 227 9.07 2.35 -1.58
CA ILE A 227 9.19 3.42 -2.58
C ILE A 227 9.16 2.83 -4.01
N ASN A 228 9.91 1.75 -4.24
CA ASN A 228 9.91 1.06 -5.54
C ASN A 228 8.52 0.51 -5.90
N SER A 229 7.82 -0.08 -4.93
CA SER A 229 6.45 -0.58 -5.13
C SER A 229 5.46 0.54 -5.47
N LEU A 230 5.50 1.67 -4.75
CA LEU A 230 4.70 2.85 -5.09
C LEU A 230 4.99 3.36 -6.49
N ALA A 231 6.27 3.47 -6.87
CA ALA A 231 6.67 3.90 -8.20
C ALA A 231 6.14 2.95 -9.29
N LYS A 232 6.25 1.63 -9.10
CA LYS A 232 5.79 0.63 -10.07
C LYS A 232 4.27 0.56 -10.17
N LEU A 233 3.54 0.72 -9.08
CA LEU A 233 2.08 0.88 -9.09
C LEU A 233 1.68 2.13 -9.88
N GLY A 234 2.36 3.27 -9.65
CA GLY A 234 2.14 4.50 -10.40
C GLY A 234 2.39 4.33 -11.90
N ASP A 235 3.48 3.65 -12.29
CA ASP A 235 3.77 3.31 -13.68
C ASP A 235 2.64 2.47 -14.32
N ALA A 236 2.14 1.46 -13.60
CA ALA A 236 1.04 0.62 -14.07
C ALA A 236 -0.27 1.41 -14.25
N VAL A 237 -0.59 2.32 -13.33
CA VAL A 237 -1.76 3.21 -13.43
C VAL A 237 -1.65 4.11 -14.65
N ARG A 238 -0.50 4.77 -14.87
CA ARG A 238 -0.27 5.59 -16.07
C ARG A 238 -0.40 4.77 -17.36
N PHE A 239 0.13 3.55 -17.36
CA PHE A 239 0.00 2.63 -18.48
C PHE A 239 -1.48 2.30 -18.79
N MET A 240 -2.24 1.88 -17.79
CA MET A 240 -3.67 1.56 -17.95
C MET A 240 -4.49 2.78 -18.40
N MET A 241 -4.11 3.98 -17.98
CA MET A 241 -4.78 5.21 -18.39
C MET A 241 -4.46 5.56 -19.87
N ASN A 242 -3.22 5.36 -20.31
CA ASN A 242 -2.87 5.47 -21.75
C ASN A 242 -3.63 4.43 -22.60
N ASP A 243 -3.75 3.19 -22.13
CA ASP A 243 -4.51 2.14 -22.80
C ASP A 243 -6.01 2.49 -22.86
N PHE A 244 -6.55 3.08 -21.80
CA PHE A 244 -7.92 3.58 -21.75
C PHE A 244 -8.15 4.71 -22.78
N GLU A 245 -7.26 5.71 -22.84
CA GLU A 245 -7.29 6.76 -23.84
C GLU A 245 -7.23 6.19 -25.27
N THR A 246 -6.32 5.22 -25.49
CA THR A 246 -6.14 4.56 -26.78
C THR A 246 -7.37 3.74 -27.19
N ALA A 247 -8.02 3.07 -26.25
CA ALA A 247 -9.25 2.32 -26.49
C ALA A 247 -10.39 3.25 -26.95
N ILE A 248 -10.56 4.41 -26.29
CA ILE A 248 -11.53 5.45 -26.70
C ILE A 248 -11.21 5.94 -28.11
N GLN A 249 -9.93 6.20 -28.41
CA GLN A 249 -9.50 6.65 -29.74
C GLN A 249 -9.72 5.60 -30.85
N LYS A 250 -9.57 4.31 -30.54
CA LYS A 250 -9.78 3.22 -31.51
C LYS A 250 -11.24 2.80 -31.64
N GLU A 251 -12.13 3.32 -30.79
CA GLU A 251 -13.53 2.93 -30.77
C GLU A 251 -14.27 3.32 -32.06
N ALA A 252 -14.51 2.31 -32.91
CA ALA A 252 -15.01 2.46 -34.27
C ALA A 252 -16.44 1.92 -34.46
N SER A 253 -17.17 1.59 -33.39
CA SER A 253 -18.55 1.15 -33.51
C SER A 253 -19.41 2.15 -34.30
N LYS A 254 -20.20 1.61 -35.23
CA LYS A 254 -21.11 2.36 -36.11
C LYS A 254 -22.57 2.25 -35.64
N THR A 255 -22.80 1.73 -34.43
CA THR A 255 -24.16 1.54 -33.92
C THR A 255 -24.86 2.87 -33.75
N LEU A 256 -25.90 3.10 -34.55
CA LEU A 256 -26.79 4.25 -34.39
C LEU A 256 -27.71 4.03 -33.19
N ILE A 257 -27.88 5.05 -32.37
CA ILE A 257 -28.81 5.03 -31.25
C ILE A 257 -30.15 5.55 -31.76
N VAL A 258 -31.12 4.64 -31.93
CA VAL A 258 -32.47 5.01 -32.35
C VAL A 258 -33.03 6.04 -31.35
N GLY A 259 -33.53 7.17 -31.88
CA GLY A 259 -34.04 8.27 -31.06
C GLY A 259 -32.99 9.19 -30.45
N GLY A 260 -31.70 9.06 -30.81
CA GLY A 260 -30.67 10.01 -30.41
C GLY A 260 -30.34 9.98 -28.91
N GLY A 261 -30.50 8.84 -28.24
CA GLY A 261 -30.19 8.68 -26.83
C GLY A 261 -28.68 8.72 -26.49
N VAL A 262 -28.36 8.61 -25.21
CA VAL A 262 -26.96 8.57 -24.72
C VAL A 262 -26.24 7.32 -25.23
N HIS A 263 -25.08 7.51 -25.84
CA HIS A 263 -24.25 6.45 -26.39
C HIS A 263 -23.57 5.63 -25.26
N PRO A 264 -23.45 4.28 -25.40
CA PRO A 264 -22.80 3.43 -24.41
C PRO A 264 -21.37 3.87 -24.04
N LEU A 265 -20.58 4.33 -25.02
CA LEU A 265 -19.23 4.88 -24.80
C LEU A 265 -19.25 6.04 -23.78
N THR A 266 -20.17 7.00 -23.93
CA THR A 266 -20.30 8.14 -23.01
C THR A 266 -20.60 7.65 -21.59
N ARG A 267 -21.51 6.67 -21.45
CA ARG A 267 -21.84 6.09 -20.13
C ARG A 267 -20.64 5.41 -19.51
N TYR A 268 -19.95 4.56 -20.26
CA TYR A 268 -18.78 3.82 -19.80
C TYR A 268 -17.67 4.77 -19.36
N VAL A 269 -17.27 5.72 -20.21
CA VAL A 269 -16.17 6.65 -19.90
C VAL A 269 -16.51 7.52 -18.69
N MET A 270 -17.70 8.11 -18.65
CA MET A 270 -18.04 8.99 -17.54
C MET A 270 -18.19 8.25 -16.22
N ASN A 271 -18.69 7.01 -16.22
CA ASN A 271 -18.70 6.19 -15.01
C ASN A 271 -17.28 5.85 -14.55
N TYR A 272 -16.40 5.47 -15.49
CA TYR A 272 -15.01 5.19 -15.18
C TYR A 272 -14.29 6.41 -14.57
N LEU A 273 -14.43 7.59 -15.19
CA LEU A 273 -13.84 8.83 -14.67
C LEU A 273 -14.45 9.25 -13.32
N SER A 274 -15.74 9.00 -13.12
CA SER A 274 -16.39 9.28 -11.82
C SER A 274 -15.76 8.45 -10.70
N PHE A 275 -15.54 7.14 -10.94
CA PHE A 275 -14.85 6.28 -9.96
C PHE A 275 -13.38 6.65 -9.78
N LEU A 276 -12.69 7.07 -10.85
CA LEU A 276 -11.31 7.52 -10.77
C LEU A 276 -11.16 8.77 -9.91
N ALA A 277 -12.14 9.67 -9.96
CA ALA A 277 -12.15 10.90 -9.16
C ALA A 277 -12.30 10.66 -7.65
N ASP A 278 -12.65 9.44 -7.21
CA ASP A 278 -12.66 9.08 -5.79
C ASP A 278 -11.24 8.81 -5.24
N TYR A 279 -10.23 8.73 -6.12
CA TYR A 279 -8.81 8.54 -5.79
C TYR A 279 -8.00 9.83 -6.05
N ASP A 280 -8.61 11.01 -5.86
CA ASP A 280 -8.06 12.31 -6.27
C ASP A 280 -6.66 12.60 -5.71
N GLU A 281 -6.42 12.31 -4.44
CA GLU A 281 -5.11 12.46 -3.80
C GLU A 281 -4.05 11.59 -4.50
N SER A 282 -4.36 10.30 -4.71
CA SER A 282 -3.46 9.34 -5.32
C SER A 282 -3.14 9.66 -6.78
N ILE A 283 -4.17 9.94 -7.58
CA ILE A 283 -3.97 10.26 -8.99
C ILE A 283 -3.28 11.61 -9.16
N SER A 284 -3.43 12.55 -8.21
CA SER A 284 -2.68 13.81 -8.19
C SER A 284 -1.18 13.57 -8.11
N VAL A 285 -0.74 12.73 -7.18
CA VAL A 285 0.68 12.36 -7.06
C VAL A 285 1.15 11.54 -8.27
N ILE A 286 0.36 10.56 -8.71
CA ILE A 286 0.74 9.70 -9.83
C ILE A 286 0.86 10.52 -11.13
N PHE A 287 0.00 11.52 -11.36
CA PHE A 287 -0.03 12.29 -12.61
C PHE A 287 0.76 13.59 -12.57
N GLU A 288 1.33 13.99 -11.44
CA GLU A 288 2.03 15.28 -11.25
C GLU A 288 3.06 15.59 -12.35
N ASN A 289 3.87 14.59 -12.73
CA ASN A 289 4.92 14.73 -13.75
C ASN A 289 4.61 13.97 -15.05
N TRP A 290 3.35 13.57 -15.25
CA TRP A 290 2.97 12.73 -16.37
C TRP A 290 2.51 13.55 -17.59
N GLN A 291 3.39 13.68 -18.58
CA GLN A 291 3.10 14.43 -19.80
C GLN A 291 2.03 13.76 -20.68
N LEU A 292 1.21 14.57 -21.32
CA LEU A 292 0.28 14.14 -22.36
C LEU A 292 1.10 13.69 -23.57
N THR A 293 0.80 12.50 -24.10
CA THR A 293 1.48 11.91 -25.26
C THR A 293 1.10 12.58 -26.58
N VAL A 294 0.04 13.39 -26.60
CA VAL A 294 -0.48 14.10 -27.76
C VAL A 294 -0.63 15.59 -27.44
N PRO A 295 -0.28 16.51 -28.36
CA PRO A 295 -0.56 17.93 -28.18
C PRO A 295 -2.06 18.12 -27.92
N SER A 296 -2.40 18.61 -26.72
CA SER A 296 -3.78 18.86 -26.37
C SER A 296 -4.22 20.21 -26.94
N PRO A 297 -5.39 20.29 -27.61
CA PRO A 297 -5.98 21.57 -27.99
C PRO A 297 -6.61 22.29 -26.77
N LEU A 298 -6.50 21.72 -25.57
CA LEU A 298 -6.99 22.33 -24.34
C LEU A 298 -6.11 23.52 -23.95
N PRO A 299 -6.69 24.68 -23.60
CA PRO A 299 -5.92 25.81 -23.11
C PRO A 299 -5.19 25.44 -21.80
N GLU A 300 -3.88 25.69 -21.74
CA GLU A 300 -3.07 25.30 -20.58
C GLU A 300 -3.45 26.03 -19.28
N ASP A 301 -4.02 27.23 -19.39
CA ASP A 301 -4.35 28.12 -18.26
C ASP A 301 -5.71 27.82 -17.60
N LEU A 302 -6.52 26.95 -18.19
CA LEU A 302 -7.90 26.69 -17.77
C LEU A 302 -8.04 25.59 -16.71
N TYR A 303 -6.94 24.89 -16.39
CA TYR A 303 -6.97 23.72 -15.52
C TYR A 303 -5.92 23.84 -14.43
N SER A 304 -6.37 23.71 -13.18
CA SER A 304 -5.57 23.94 -11.98
C SER A 304 -4.52 22.86 -11.70
N SER A 305 -4.64 21.68 -12.30
CA SER A 305 -3.72 20.55 -12.04
C SER A 305 -3.49 19.65 -13.28
N PRO A 306 -2.38 18.89 -13.33
CA PRO A 306 -2.14 17.87 -14.36
C PRO A 306 -3.25 16.82 -14.46
N VAL A 307 -3.81 16.41 -13.32
CA VAL A 307 -4.98 15.50 -13.29
C VAL A 307 -6.17 16.13 -13.97
N SER A 308 -6.50 17.38 -13.62
CA SER A 308 -7.62 18.10 -14.21
C SER A 308 -7.48 18.18 -15.74
N LYS A 309 -6.29 18.53 -16.23
CA LYS A 309 -5.95 18.53 -17.67
C LYS A 309 -6.18 17.17 -18.32
N ARG A 310 -5.71 16.09 -17.67
CA ARG A 310 -5.85 14.71 -18.17
C ARG A 310 -7.31 14.26 -18.21
N ILE A 311 -8.09 14.51 -17.16
CA ILE A 311 -9.51 14.17 -17.10
C ILE A 311 -10.29 14.94 -18.17
N ALA A 312 -10.05 16.25 -18.29
CA ALA A 312 -10.65 17.08 -19.32
C ALA A 312 -10.31 16.59 -20.75
N TRP A 313 -9.07 16.15 -20.96
CA TRP A 313 -8.62 15.56 -22.22
C TRP A 313 -9.39 14.29 -22.58
N VAL A 314 -9.58 13.37 -21.63
CA VAL A 314 -10.35 12.14 -21.88
C VAL A 314 -11.83 12.44 -22.17
N ILE A 315 -12.42 13.42 -21.47
CA ILE A 315 -13.77 13.88 -21.77
C ILE A 315 -13.84 14.47 -23.19
N LEU A 316 -12.88 15.30 -23.57
CA LEU A 316 -12.81 15.88 -24.92
C LEU A 316 -12.66 14.80 -25.99
N LEU A 317 -11.75 13.84 -25.81
CA LEU A 317 -11.58 12.70 -26.71
C LEU A 317 -12.90 11.95 -26.91
N THR A 318 -13.63 11.73 -25.82
CA THR A 318 -14.94 11.06 -25.84
C THR A 318 -15.94 11.89 -26.64
N LEU A 319 -16.06 13.19 -26.38
CA LEU A 319 -16.97 14.08 -27.09
C LEU A 319 -16.66 14.16 -28.59
N CYS A 320 -15.39 14.20 -28.99
CA CYS A 320 -15.00 14.15 -30.40
C CYS A 320 -15.41 12.82 -31.07
N LYS A 321 -15.36 11.70 -30.34
CA LYS A 321 -15.86 10.41 -30.83
C LYS A 321 -17.37 10.36 -30.97
N ILE A 322 -18.09 11.02 -30.06
CA ILE A 322 -19.54 11.17 -30.16
C ILE A 322 -19.91 12.07 -31.35
N ASP A 323 -19.17 13.14 -31.59
CA ASP A 323 -19.37 14.03 -32.75
C ASP A 323 -19.26 13.28 -34.08
N GLY A 324 -18.19 12.48 -34.27
CA GLY A 324 -18.05 11.63 -35.45
C GLY A 324 -19.17 10.58 -35.58
N LYS A 325 -19.76 10.14 -34.47
CA LYS A 325 -20.92 9.21 -34.46
C LYS A 325 -22.25 9.90 -34.72
N ALA A 326 -22.31 11.22 -34.70
CA ALA A 326 -23.48 12.01 -35.07
C ALA A 326 -23.60 12.23 -36.60
N GLN A 327 -22.49 12.10 -37.33
CA GLN A 327 -22.43 12.30 -38.80
C GLN A 327 -23.32 11.34 -39.61
N PRO A 328 -23.49 10.06 -39.27
CA PRO A 328 -24.31 9.14 -40.08
C PRO A 328 -25.83 9.34 -39.94
N TYR A 329 -26.30 10.21 -39.04
CA TYR A 329 -27.73 10.53 -38.92
C TYR A 329 -28.19 11.30 -40.16
N LYS A 330 -29.25 10.83 -40.81
CA LYS A 330 -29.84 11.50 -41.97
C LYS A 330 -30.62 12.77 -41.60
N ASP A 331 -31.24 12.75 -40.43
CA ASP A 331 -31.98 13.86 -39.86
C ASP A 331 -31.03 14.73 -39.02
N VAL A 332 -30.88 15.99 -39.44
CA VAL A 332 -30.03 16.98 -38.78
C VAL A 332 -30.51 17.27 -37.35
N ALA A 333 -31.82 17.38 -37.15
CA ALA A 333 -32.40 17.59 -35.83
C ALA A 333 -32.02 16.42 -34.91
N LEU A 334 -32.19 15.18 -35.39
CA LEU A 334 -31.84 13.99 -34.62
C LEU A 334 -30.35 13.91 -34.27
N SER A 335 -29.46 14.39 -35.16
CA SER A 335 -28.02 14.50 -34.89
C SER A 335 -27.74 15.47 -33.73
N TYR A 336 -28.36 16.66 -33.75
CA TYR A 336 -28.22 17.62 -32.64
C TYR A 336 -28.83 17.13 -31.32
N LEU A 337 -29.97 16.42 -31.37
CA LEU A 337 -30.56 15.78 -30.19
C LEU A 337 -29.60 14.75 -29.58
N PHE A 338 -28.94 13.94 -30.43
CA PHE A 338 -27.93 12.98 -29.99
C PHE A 338 -26.74 13.66 -29.31
N LEU A 339 -26.21 14.75 -29.89
CA LEU A 339 -25.13 15.53 -29.30
C LEU A 339 -25.54 16.15 -27.96
N ALA A 340 -26.73 16.77 -27.89
CA ALA A 340 -27.26 17.38 -26.68
C ALA A 340 -27.42 16.34 -25.56
N ASN A 341 -28.00 15.18 -25.84
CA ASN A 341 -28.21 14.13 -24.85
C ASN A 341 -26.89 13.58 -24.28
N ASN A 342 -25.89 13.37 -25.12
CA ASN A 342 -24.59 12.88 -24.68
C ASN A 342 -23.82 13.93 -23.87
N LEU A 343 -23.80 15.19 -24.33
CA LEU A 343 -23.12 16.25 -23.58
C LEU A 343 -23.84 16.54 -22.25
N GLN A 344 -25.17 16.54 -22.23
CA GLN A 344 -25.95 16.69 -21.01
C GLN A 344 -25.63 15.58 -20.00
N TYR A 345 -25.49 14.34 -20.46
CA TYR A 345 -25.08 13.23 -19.60
C TYR A 345 -23.69 13.45 -18.98
N VAL A 346 -22.72 13.91 -19.78
CA VAL A 346 -21.38 14.26 -19.30
C VAL A 346 -21.46 15.34 -18.21
N VAL A 347 -22.18 16.44 -18.48
CA VAL A 347 -22.34 17.56 -17.53
C VAL A 347 -22.98 17.10 -16.22
N VAL A 348 -24.06 16.31 -16.29
CA VAL A 348 -24.74 15.77 -15.10
C VAL A 348 -23.79 14.89 -14.29
N LYS A 349 -23.00 14.03 -14.95
CA LYS A 349 -22.01 13.17 -14.29
C LYS A 349 -20.89 13.95 -13.62
N VAL A 350 -20.38 15.00 -14.27
CA VAL A 350 -19.37 15.87 -13.67
C VAL A 350 -19.95 16.54 -12.43
N ARG A 351 -21.17 17.10 -12.51
CA ARG A 351 -21.83 17.76 -11.38
C ARG A 351 -22.08 16.84 -10.19
N SER A 352 -22.43 15.59 -10.45
CA SER A 352 -22.84 14.64 -9.42
C SER A 352 -21.70 13.76 -8.88
N SER A 353 -20.44 14.06 -9.19
CA SER A 353 -19.27 13.29 -8.72
C SER A 353 -18.11 14.21 -8.33
N ASN A 354 -17.04 13.64 -7.79
CA ASN A 354 -15.81 14.35 -7.45
C ASN A 354 -15.10 14.96 -8.68
N LEU A 355 -15.53 14.62 -9.90
CA LEU A 355 -15.08 15.31 -11.12
C LEU A 355 -15.34 16.81 -11.08
N ARG A 356 -16.38 17.28 -10.39
CA ARG A 356 -16.65 18.71 -10.20
C ARG A 356 -15.50 19.42 -9.48
N LEU A 357 -14.91 18.78 -8.47
CA LEU A 357 -13.80 19.33 -7.70
C LEU A 357 -12.53 19.45 -8.57
N LEU A 358 -12.31 18.46 -9.44
CA LEU A 358 -11.16 18.45 -10.34
C LEU A 358 -11.30 19.46 -11.50
N LEU A 359 -12.50 19.58 -12.09
CA LEU A 359 -12.72 20.39 -13.30
C LEU A 359 -13.18 21.82 -13.03
N GLY A 360 -13.79 22.08 -11.87
CA GLY A 360 -14.30 23.40 -11.48
C GLY A 360 -15.69 23.74 -12.05
N ASP A 361 -16.34 24.73 -11.42
CA ASP A 361 -17.69 25.16 -11.76
C ASP A 361 -17.78 25.85 -13.13
N ASP A 362 -16.75 26.61 -13.51
CA ASP A 362 -16.69 27.28 -14.81
C ASP A 362 -16.72 26.28 -15.97
N TRP A 363 -16.09 25.12 -15.80
CA TRP A 363 -16.13 24.04 -16.79
C TRP A 363 -17.58 23.56 -16.97
N VAL A 364 -18.33 23.38 -15.88
CA VAL A 364 -19.73 22.94 -15.91
C VAL A 364 -20.61 23.96 -16.64
N VAL A 365 -20.53 25.24 -16.25
CA VAL A 365 -21.33 26.33 -16.85
C VAL A 365 -21.06 26.45 -18.35
N LYS A 366 -19.80 26.38 -18.76
CA LYS A 366 -19.40 26.44 -20.17
C LYS A 366 -20.00 25.29 -20.99
N HIS A 367 -20.01 24.08 -20.45
CA HIS A 367 -20.56 22.92 -21.17
C HIS A 367 -22.09 22.90 -21.15
N GLU A 368 -22.76 23.42 -20.11
CA GLU A 368 -24.21 23.64 -20.10
C GLU A 368 -24.67 24.61 -21.19
N ALA A 369 -23.95 25.72 -21.36
CA ALA A 369 -24.23 26.66 -22.44
C ALA A 369 -24.19 25.97 -23.82
N LYS A 370 -23.23 25.05 -24.01
CA LYS A 370 -23.10 24.26 -25.23
C LYS A 370 -24.21 23.21 -25.39
N VAL A 371 -24.71 22.61 -24.30
CA VAL A 371 -25.92 21.76 -24.36
C VAL A 371 -27.12 22.57 -24.86
N ASN A 372 -27.34 23.76 -24.29
CA ASN A 372 -28.44 24.64 -24.70
C ASN A 372 -28.32 25.05 -26.17
N GLN A 373 -27.11 25.26 -26.67
CA GLN A 373 -26.86 25.52 -28.08
C GLN A 373 -27.26 24.34 -28.98
N TYR A 374 -26.89 23.11 -28.62
CA TYR A 374 -27.33 21.92 -29.38
C TYR A 374 -28.85 21.71 -29.31
N ALA A 375 -29.46 21.92 -28.14
CA ALA A 375 -30.91 21.84 -27.98
C ALA A 375 -31.63 22.90 -28.83
N PHE A 376 -31.09 24.12 -28.91
CA PHE A 376 -31.60 25.16 -29.80
C PHE A 376 -31.57 24.69 -31.26
N PHE A 377 -30.43 24.18 -31.75
CA PHE A 377 -30.37 23.67 -33.12
C PHE A 377 -31.36 22.52 -33.38
N PHE A 378 -31.61 21.64 -32.42
CA PHE A 378 -32.64 20.59 -32.56
C PHE A 378 -34.05 21.14 -32.79
N PHE A 379 -34.50 22.15 -32.04
CA PHE A 379 -35.85 22.70 -32.18
C PHE A 379 -36.05 23.55 -33.45
N PHE A 380 -34.96 24.01 -34.08
CA PHE A 380 -34.99 24.91 -35.23
C PHE A 380 -34.31 24.35 -36.49
N SER A 381 -33.97 23.05 -36.52
CA SER A 381 -33.57 22.27 -37.71
C SER A 381 -34.77 21.57 -38.31
#